data_AF-A0A1I4Q3I4-F1
#
_entry.id   AF-A0A1I4Q3I4-F1
#
_cell.length_a   1.000
_cell.length_b   1.000
_cell.length_c   1.000
_cell.angle_alpha   90.00
_cell.angle_beta   90.00
_cell.angle_gamma   90.00
#
_symmetry.space_group_name_H-M   'P 1'
#
loop_
_entity.id
_entity.type
_entity.pdbx_description
1 polymer ?
#
loop_
_entity_poly.entity_id
_entity_poly.type
_entity_poly.pdbx_seq_one_letter_code
_entity_poly.pdbx_strand_id
1 'polypeptide(L)'
;MKSQWLRKAVFLILIGMVLSSCGSDSSSSQAQNGGYKDTKTMVLDILKTEDGQKAILTASQKAAAQDGGQLKLLSAGDAQHIQLAVKDVLTDTSNNKFLQTVITDPKFAGEFAKAIQKEMKQLQKDLMKDPEYQQALVGTMKNPDFEKMLLDTMKSTPYRQQTKTVIQESMQSPLFRLDLMNVMKKVLEEESQPKQQSSESGSGSGGEGKSGGSQETNGNQKK
;
A
#
# COMPACT_ATOMS: atom_id res chain seq x y z
N MET A 1 48.59 84.90 -15.68
CA MET A 1 47.74 84.17 -14.72
C MET A 1 46.23 84.26 -15.01
N LYS A 2 45.71 85.32 -15.65
CA LYS A 2 44.26 85.50 -15.94
C LYS A 2 43.67 84.53 -16.98
N SER A 3 44.45 84.10 -17.98
CA SER A 3 44.02 83.16 -19.04
C SER A 3 43.77 81.72 -18.53
N GLN A 4 44.52 81.28 -17.51
CA GLN A 4 44.35 79.95 -16.92
C GLN A 4 43.07 79.86 -16.07
N TRP A 5 42.63 80.97 -15.48
CA TRP A 5 41.38 81.05 -14.72
C TRP A 5 40.15 81.06 -15.64
N LEU A 6 40.21 81.77 -16.77
CA LEU A 6 39.15 81.73 -17.78
C LEU A 6 38.99 80.33 -18.39
N ARG A 7 40.09 79.62 -18.68
CA ARG A 7 40.03 78.25 -19.23
C ARG A 7 39.45 77.25 -18.24
N LYS A 8 39.74 77.39 -16.94
CA LYS A 8 39.14 76.55 -15.89
C LYS A 8 37.66 76.86 -15.67
N ALA A 9 37.24 78.12 -15.76
CA ALA A 9 35.84 78.53 -15.65
C ALA A 9 34.99 78.00 -16.83
N VAL A 10 35.52 78.04 -18.05
CA VAL A 10 34.83 77.50 -19.24
C VAL A 10 34.70 75.97 -19.15
N PHE A 11 35.71 75.26 -18.65
CA PHE A 11 35.66 73.80 -18.50
C PHE A 11 34.64 73.36 -17.43
N LEU A 12 34.48 74.16 -16.36
CA LEU A 12 33.53 73.89 -15.28
C LEU A 12 32.08 74.15 -15.70
N ILE A 13 31.84 75.14 -16.57
CA ILE A 13 30.53 75.41 -17.19
C ILE A 13 30.15 74.32 -18.20
N LEU A 14 31.11 73.77 -18.95
CA LEU A 14 30.87 72.73 -19.94
C LEU A 14 30.51 71.38 -19.28
N ILE A 15 31.10 71.06 -18.13
CA ILE A 15 30.73 69.88 -17.32
C ILE A 15 29.34 70.05 -16.67
N GLY A 16 28.96 71.27 -16.29
CA GLY A 16 27.63 71.56 -15.75
C GLY A 16 26.50 71.36 -16.76
N MET A 17 26.76 71.56 -18.06
CA MET A 17 25.77 71.36 -19.12
C MET A 17 25.51 69.89 -19.45
N VAL A 18 26.50 69.00 -19.29
CA VAL A 18 26.38 67.57 -19.60
C VAL A 18 25.58 66.82 -18.53
N LEU A 19 25.61 67.28 -17.26
CA LEU A 19 24.85 66.67 -16.17
C LEU A 19 23.36 67.05 -16.16
N SER A 20 22.96 68.13 -16.84
CA SER A 20 21.56 68.55 -16.98
C SER A 20 20.87 68.02 -18.24
N SER A 21 21.56 67.19 -19.04
CA SER A 21 21.04 66.67 -20.32
C SER A 21 20.63 65.19 -20.28
N CYS A 22 20.60 64.55 -19.12
CA CYS A 22 20.02 63.21 -18.98
C CYS A 22 18.70 63.31 -18.18
N GLY A 23 17.61 63.63 -18.88
CA GLY A 23 16.26 63.62 -18.31
C GLY A 23 15.36 64.75 -18.80
N SER A 24 14.90 64.64 -20.04
CA SER A 24 13.70 65.35 -20.50
C SER A 24 12.67 64.33 -20.97
N ASP A 25 11.82 63.89 -20.05
CA ASP A 25 10.40 63.80 -20.36
C ASP A 25 9.61 64.48 -19.24
N SER A 26 8.67 65.29 -19.67
CA SER A 26 7.86 66.24 -18.94
C SER A 26 6.74 65.55 -18.15
N SER A 27 6.63 65.81 -16.85
CA SER A 27 5.37 66.24 -16.23
C SER A 27 5.52 66.44 -14.72
N SER A 28 5.05 67.62 -14.29
CA SER A 28 4.52 67.93 -12.95
C SER A 28 5.35 67.53 -11.72
N SER A 29 5.98 68.55 -11.16
CA SER A 29 5.75 69.00 -9.78
C SER A 29 5.13 68.03 -8.78
N GLN A 30 5.76 68.04 -7.60
CA GLN A 30 5.13 67.93 -6.28
C GLN A 30 5.23 66.53 -5.65
N ALA A 31 5.99 66.50 -4.56
CA ALA A 31 5.86 65.68 -3.35
C ALA A 31 5.17 64.32 -3.49
N GLN A 32 5.82 63.27 -2.97
CA GLN A 32 5.29 62.45 -1.85
C GLN A 32 5.92 61.05 -1.84
N ASN A 33 6.59 60.77 -0.72
CA ASN A 33 7.19 59.50 -0.30
C ASN A 33 6.13 58.40 -0.03
N GLY A 34 5.05 58.35 -0.83
CA GLY A 34 3.93 57.41 -0.75
C GLY A 34 3.69 56.61 -2.03
N GLY A 35 4.09 57.14 -3.20
CA GLY A 35 3.84 56.48 -4.48
C GLY A 35 4.58 55.16 -4.67
N TYR A 36 5.81 55.00 -4.16
CA TYR A 36 6.57 53.76 -4.38
C TYR A 36 5.94 52.53 -3.70
N LYS A 37 5.30 52.75 -2.53
CA LYS A 37 4.65 51.66 -1.78
C LYS A 37 3.31 51.28 -2.42
N ASP A 38 2.57 52.26 -2.93
CA ASP A 38 1.31 52.02 -3.63
C ASP A 38 1.54 51.44 -5.02
N THR A 39 2.52 51.93 -5.79
CA THR A 39 2.92 51.32 -7.07
C THR A 39 3.46 49.92 -6.87
N LYS A 40 4.24 49.65 -5.81
CA LYS A 40 4.71 48.30 -5.51
C LYS A 40 3.55 47.35 -5.19
N THR A 41 2.58 47.81 -4.40
CA THR A 41 1.40 47.00 -4.05
C THR A 41 0.56 46.71 -5.29
N MET A 42 0.38 47.71 -6.16
CA MET A 42 -0.32 47.55 -7.44
C MET A 42 0.38 46.55 -8.36
N VAL A 43 1.71 46.60 -8.47
CA VAL A 43 2.49 45.63 -9.25
C VAL A 43 2.42 44.23 -8.63
N LEU A 44 2.41 44.12 -7.30
CA LEU A 44 2.27 42.84 -6.60
C LEU A 44 0.89 42.22 -6.86
N ASP A 45 -0.15 43.04 -6.92
CA ASP A 45 -1.52 42.60 -7.21
C ASP A 45 -1.69 42.20 -8.68
N ILE A 46 -1.00 42.88 -9.61
CA ILE A 46 -0.91 42.47 -11.03
C ILE A 46 -0.19 41.13 -11.19
N LEU A 47 0.90 40.88 -10.43
CA LEU A 47 1.60 39.60 -10.48
C LEU A 47 0.79 38.45 -9.86
N LYS A 48 -0.07 38.76 -8.87
CA LYS A 48 -0.94 37.78 -8.22
C LYS A 48 -2.22 37.47 -9.00
N THR A 49 -2.64 38.35 -9.90
CA THR A 49 -3.84 38.13 -10.72
C THR A 49 -3.60 37.02 -11.75
N GLU A 50 -4.68 36.34 -12.13
CA GLU A 50 -4.64 35.21 -13.07
C GLU A 50 -4.04 35.61 -14.42
N ASP A 51 -4.27 36.84 -14.87
CA ASP A 51 -3.67 37.40 -16.08
C ASP A 51 -2.16 37.61 -15.94
N GLY A 52 -1.66 37.99 -14.76
CA GLY A 52 -0.23 38.12 -14.49
C GLY A 52 0.48 36.76 -14.50
N GLN A 53 -0.12 35.76 -13.86
CA GLN A 53 0.39 34.39 -13.90
C GLN A 53 0.36 33.82 -15.32
N LYS A 54 -0.72 34.05 -16.06
CA LYS A 54 -0.87 33.63 -17.45
C LYS A 54 0.13 34.35 -18.37
N ALA A 55 0.39 35.63 -18.15
CA ALA A 55 1.39 36.39 -18.88
C ALA A 55 2.82 35.88 -18.62
N ILE A 56 3.15 35.56 -17.36
CA ILE A 56 4.43 34.93 -16.99
C ILE A 56 4.57 33.56 -17.66
N LEU A 57 3.53 32.72 -17.61
CA LEU A 57 3.54 31.39 -18.25
C LEU A 57 3.65 31.49 -19.78
N THR A 58 2.97 32.47 -20.40
CA THR A 58 3.04 32.70 -21.84
C THR A 58 4.40 33.26 -22.24
N ALA A 59 5.00 34.12 -21.42
CA ALA A 59 6.35 34.64 -21.62
C ALA A 59 7.41 33.55 -21.42
N SER A 60 7.29 32.70 -20.39
CA SER A 60 8.21 31.59 -20.15
C SER A 60 8.09 30.52 -21.23
N GLN A 61 6.88 30.25 -21.72
CA GLN A 61 6.63 29.31 -22.81
C GLN A 61 7.12 29.86 -24.16
N LYS A 62 6.97 31.17 -24.41
CA LYS A 62 7.59 31.83 -25.57
C LYS A 62 9.12 31.84 -25.49
N ALA A 63 9.69 32.09 -24.31
CA ALA A 63 11.14 32.01 -24.09
C ALA A 63 11.67 30.59 -24.29
N ALA A 64 10.94 29.57 -23.79
CA ALA A 64 11.28 28.15 -23.99
C ALA A 64 11.09 27.67 -25.44
N ALA A 65 10.26 28.35 -26.24
CA ALA A 65 10.06 28.06 -27.65
C ALA A 65 11.11 28.72 -28.56
N GLN A 66 11.76 29.80 -28.10
CA GLN A 66 12.72 30.56 -28.89
C GLN A 66 14.17 30.07 -28.73
N ASP A 67 14.49 29.42 -27.61
CA ASP A 67 15.77 28.76 -27.37
C ASP A 67 15.45 27.34 -26.89
N GLY A 68 15.72 26.33 -27.72
CA GLY A 68 15.33 24.92 -27.54
C GLY A 68 16.04 24.20 -26.38
N GLY A 69 16.10 24.84 -25.21
CA GLY A 69 16.73 24.38 -23.99
C GLY A 69 15.83 24.66 -22.80
N GLN A 70 14.84 23.77 -22.61
CA GLN A 70 14.25 23.55 -21.30
C GLN A 70 15.42 23.40 -20.30
N LEU A 71 15.55 24.31 -19.32
CA LEU A 71 16.55 24.39 -18.23
C LEU A 71 17.66 25.46 -18.30
N LYS A 72 17.87 26.22 -19.39
CA LYS A 72 19.04 27.15 -19.41
C LYS A 72 18.83 28.48 -18.67
N LEU A 73 17.61 28.80 -18.23
CA LEU A 73 17.33 30.00 -17.43
C LEU A 73 17.55 29.80 -15.92
N LEU A 74 17.90 28.59 -15.48
CA LEU A 74 18.22 28.29 -14.09
C LEU A 74 19.74 28.29 -13.94
N SER A 75 20.28 29.30 -13.28
CA SER A 75 21.70 29.36 -12.94
C SER A 75 22.05 28.14 -12.09
N ALA A 76 23.26 27.60 -12.18
CA ALA A 76 23.67 26.37 -11.49
C ALA A 76 23.46 26.38 -9.96
N GLY A 77 23.27 27.55 -9.33
CA GLY A 77 22.85 27.69 -7.94
C GLY A 77 21.39 27.31 -7.68
N ASP A 78 20.49 27.51 -8.63
CA ASP A 78 19.06 27.20 -8.50
C ASP A 78 18.80 25.68 -8.57
N ALA A 79 19.66 24.92 -9.25
CA ALA A 79 19.55 23.46 -9.31
C ALA A 79 19.72 22.81 -7.94
N GLN A 80 20.62 23.32 -7.09
CA GLN A 80 20.79 22.83 -5.72
C GLN A 80 19.60 23.20 -4.83
N HIS A 81 19.07 24.42 -4.97
CA HIS A 81 17.87 24.83 -4.26
C HIS A 81 16.63 24.03 -4.69
N ILE A 82 16.52 23.69 -5.98
CA ILE A 82 15.47 22.80 -6.48
C ILE A 82 15.64 21.39 -5.94
N GLN A 83 16.85 20.83 -5.92
CA GLN A 83 17.09 19.50 -5.33
C GLN A 83 16.75 19.46 -3.84
N LEU A 84 17.09 20.51 -3.09
CA LEU A 84 16.73 20.64 -1.67
C LEU A 84 15.22 20.76 -1.49
N ALA A 85 14.55 21.61 -2.28
CA ALA A 85 13.10 21.74 -2.22
C ALA A 85 12.38 20.45 -2.62
N VAL A 86 12.86 19.73 -3.63
CA VAL A 86 12.33 18.43 -4.03
C VAL A 86 12.58 17.39 -2.94
N LYS A 87 13.77 17.37 -2.34
CA LYS A 87 14.05 16.49 -1.20
C LYS A 87 13.14 16.80 -0.03
N ASP A 88 12.97 18.07 0.32
CA ASP A 88 12.11 18.49 1.43
C ASP A 88 10.66 18.08 1.16
N VAL A 89 10.13 18.33 -0.04
CA VAL A 89 8.77 17.90 -0.42
C VAL A 89 8.61 16.38 -0.45
N LEU A 90 9.62 15.62 -0.89
CA LEU A 90 9.57 14.16 -0.95
C LEU A 90 9.82 13.48 0.40
N THR A 91 10.51 14.15 1.33
CA THR A 91 10.87 13.60 2.65
C THR A 91 10.05 14.18 3.79
N ASP A 92 9.22 15.21 3.54
CA ASP A 92 8.32 15.78 4.52
C ASP A 92 7.27 14.76 4.96
N THR A 93 7.52 14.16 6.12
CA THR A 93 6.62 13.21 6.79
C THR A 93 5.26 13.82 7.17
N SER A 94 5.14 15.14 7.24
CA SER A 94 3.92 15.84 7.63
C SER A 94 2.95 16.06 6.47
N ASN A 95 3.42 16.08 5.22
CA ASN A 95 2.63 16.39 4.01
C ASN A 95 2.72 15.33 2.90
N ASN A 96 2.83 14.05 3.27
CA ASN A 96 2.74 12.90 2.35
C ASN A 96 1.45 12.81 1.51
N LYS A 97 0.51 13.74 1.65
CA LYS A 97 -0.71 13.84 0.85
C LYS A 97 -0.41 13.89 -0.65
N PHE A 98 0.65 14.61 -1.06
CA PHE A 98 1.04 14.66 -2.46
C PHE A 98 1.43 13.27 -2.99
N LEU A 99 2.32 12.56 -2.30
CA LEU A 99 2.72 11.21 -2.69
C LEU A 99 1.56 10.22 -2.64
N GLN A 100 0.66 10.34 -1.65
CA GLN A 100 -0.56 9.52 -1.58
C GLN A 100 -1.50 9.79 -2.75
N THR A 101 -1.70 11.05 -3.15
CA THR A 101 -2.53 11.38 -4.32
C THR A 101 -1.89 10.89 -5.62
N VAL A 102 -0.59 11.09 -5.78
CA VAL A 102 0.14 10.70 -7.01
C VAL A 102 0.22 9.18 -7.14
N ILE A 103 0.47 8.43 -6.06
CA ILE A 103 0.53 6.96 -6.12
C ILE A 103 -0.84 6.32 -6.37
N THR A 104 -1.94 7.02 -6.07
CA THR A 104 -3.30 6.56 -6.38
C THR A 104 -3.72 6.82 -7.83
N ASP A 105 -3.01 7.68 -8.56
CA ASP A 105 -3.31 7.89 -9.98
C ASP A 105 -2.92 6.63 -10.79
N PRO A 106 -3.87 5.97 -11.48
CA PRO A 106 -3.59 4.74 -12.24
C PRO A 106 -2.51 4.89 -13.31
N LYS A 107 -2.32 6.09 -13.89
CA LYS A 107 -1.27 6.31 -14.90
C LYS A 107 0.10 6.28 -14.25
N PHE A 108 0.28 7.04 -13.18
CA PHE A 108 1.52 7.06 -12.41
C PHE A 108 1.77 5.70 -11.76
N ALA A 109 0.77 5.10 -11.10
CA ALA A 109 0.87 3.78 -10.49
C ALA A 109 1.25 2.70 -11.51
N GLY A 110 0.72 2.77 -12.73
CA GLY A 110 1.05 1.83 -13.80
C GLY A 110 2.49 1.96 -14.28
N GLU A 111 2.99 3.18 -14.49
CA GLU A 111 4.39 3.43 -14.87
C GLU A 111 5.36 3.08 -13.73
N PHE A 112 5.01 3.47 -12.51
CA PHE A 112 5.77 3.13 -11.31
C PHE A 112 5.84 1.62 -11.11
N ALA A 113 4.71 0.90 -11.19
CA ALA A 113 4.66 -0.55 -11.09
C ALA A 113 5.50 -1.24 -12.16
N LYS A 114 5.54 -0.72 -13.40
CA LYS A 114 6.41 -1.22 -14.46
C LYS A 114 7.89 -0.98 -14.14
N ALA A 115 8.23 0.20 -13.63
CA ALA A 115 9.60 0.55 -13.29
C ALA A 115 10.17 -0.32 -12.16
N ILE A 116 9.36 -0.62 -11.13
CA ILE A 116 9.79 -1.45 -9.99
C ILE A 116 9.52 -2.95 -10.18
N GLN A 117 8.94 -3.37 -11.29
CA GLN A 117 8.42 -4.73 -11.46
C GLN A 117 9.52 -5.79 -11.27
N LYS A 118 10.72 -5.51 -11.78
CA LYS A 118 11.84 -6.45 -11.77
C LYS A 118 12.37 -6.63 -10.35
N GLU A 119 12.57 -5.52 -9.65
CA GLU A 119 13.04 -5.44 -8.27
C GLU A 119 12.01 -6.06 -7.33
N MET A 120 10.72 -5.77 -7.53
CA MET A 120 9.62 -6.36 -6.76
C MET A 120 9.55 -7.89 -6.96
N LYS A 121 9.72 -8.40 -8.19
CA LYS A 121 9.80 -9.84 -8.44
C LYS A 121 10.99 -10.48 -7.75
N GLN A 122 12.13 -9.80 -7.73
CA GLN A 122 13.34 -10.30 -7.07
C GLN A 122 13.14 -10.32 -5.55
N LEU A 123 12.65 -9.21 -4.98
CA LEU A 123 12.31 -9.10 -3.56
C LEU A 123 11.34 -10.20 -3.13
N GLN A 124 10.25 -10.42 -3.88
CA GLN A 124 9.28 -11.46 -3.56
C GLN A 124 9.91 -12.86 -3.57
N LYS A 125 10.83 -13.14 -4.52
CA LYS A 125 11.54 -14.42 -4.58
C LYS A 125 12.51 -14.61 -3.41
N ASP A 126 13.16 -13.53 -2.98
CA ASP A 126 14.11 -13.58 -1.89
C ASP A 126 13.38 -13.68 -0.54
N LEU A 127 12.27 -12.95 -0.36
CA LEU A 127 11.36 -13.10 0.78
C LEU A 127 10.80 -14.52 0.88
N MET A 128 10.45 -15.18 -0.24
CA MET A 128 10.00 -16.58 -0.19
C MET A 128 11.07 -17.55 0.35
N LYS A 129 12.35 -17.18 0.34
CA LYS A 129 13.44 -17.98 0.93
C LYS A 129 13.75 -17.59 2.37
N ASP A 130 13.22 -16.48 2.84
CA ASP A 130 13.43 -15.99 4.19
C ASP A 130 12.61 -16.82 5.20
N PRO A 131 13.23 -17.37 6.26
CA PRO A 131 12.53 -18.12 7.30
C PRO A 131 11.39 -17.34 7.97
N GLU A 132 11.53 -16.04 8.21
CA GLU A 132 10.50 -15.23 8.89
C GLU A 132 9.27 -15.05 8.00
N TYR A 133 9.50 -14.76 6.72
CA TYR A 133 8.42 -14.65 5.74
C TYR A 133 7.73 -16.01 5.50
N GLN A 134 8.49 -17.10 5.47
CA GLN A 134 7.91 -18.45 5.39
C GLN A 134 7.03 -18.77 6.60
N GLN A 135 7.44 -18.41 7.81
CA GLN A 135 6.62 -18.59 9.00
C GLN A 135 5.33 -17.77 8.95
N ALA A 136 5.42 -16.51 8.52
CA ALA A 136 4.23 -15.66 8.32
C ALA A 136 3.30 -16.23 7.24
N LEU A 137 3.85 -16.76 6.14
CA LEU A 137 3.11 -17.40 5.06
C LEU A 137 2.38 -18.66 5.56
N VAL A 138 3.06 -19.52 6.32
CA VAL A 138 2.47 -20.72 6.92
C VAL A 138 1.40 -20.35 7.93
N GLY A 139 1.61 -19.30 8.73
CA GLY A 139 0.58 -18.74 9.61
C GLY A 139 -0.66 -18.31 8.85
N THR A 140 -0.47 -17.67 7.68
CA THR A 140 -1.58 -17.26 6.80
C THR A 140 -2.30 -18.46 6.19
N MET A 141 -1.57 -19.53 5.84
CA MET A 141 -2.16 -20.78 5.31
C MET A 141 -2.96 -21.57 6.34
N LYS A 142 -2.80 -21.31 7.66
CA LYS A 142 -3.60 -21.97 8.70
C LYS A 142 -5.00 -21.37 8.89
N ASN A 143 -5.47 -20.59 7.92
CA ASN A 143 -6.81 -20.02 7.98
C ASN A 143 -7.87 -21.10 7.62
N PRO A 144 -9.12 -20.97 8.11
CA PRO A 144 -10.16 -21.98 7.90
C PRO A 144 -10.58 -22.13 6.43
N ASP A 145 -10.35 -21.13 5.58
CA ASP A 145 -10.72 -21.22 4.16
C ASP A 145 -9.69 -22.04 3.37
N PHE A 146 -8.42 -21.93 3.72
CA PHE A 146 -7.36 -22.78 3.20
C PHE A 146 -7.53 -24.23 3.69
N GLU A 147 -7.94 -24.42 4.95
CA GLU A 147 -8.30 -25.75 5.46
C GLU A 147 -9.44 -26.38 4.66
N LYS A 148 -10.52 -25.63 4.38
CA LYS A 148 -11.61 -26.12 3.52
C LYS A 148 -11.12 -26.49 2.12
N MET A 149 -10.31 -25.63 1.50
CA MET A 149 -9.72 -25.91 0.18
C MET A 149 -8.88 -27.19 0.19
N LEU A 150 -8.10 -27.41 1.26
CA LEU A 150 -7.30 -28.60 1.44
C LEU A 150 -8.17 -29.85 1.65
N LEU A 151 -9.20 -29.76 2.49
CA LEU A 151 -10.16 -30.85 2.71
C LEU A 151 -10.90 -31.23 1.41
N ASP A 152 -11.29 -30.25 0.60
CA ASP A 152 -11.94 -30.49 -0.68
C ASP A 152 -10.98 -31.13 -1.69
N THR A 153 -9.71 -30.72 -1.67
CA THR A 153 -8.65 -31.36 -2.46
C THR A 153 -8.46 -32.82 -2.04
N MET A 154 -8.49 -33.13 -0.74
CA MET A 154 -8.42 -34.51 -0.26
C MET A 154 -9.66 -35.35 -0.62
N LYS A 155 -10.83 -34.72 -0.77
CA LYS A 155 -12.04 -35.40 -1.23
C LYS A 155 -12.07 -35.63 -2.74
N SER A 156 -11.16 -35.01 -3.49
CA SER A 156 -11.11 -35.13 -4.95
C SER A 156 -10.84 -36.58 -5.39
N THR A 157 -11.40 -36.95 -6.53
CA THR A 157 -11.20 -38.28 -7.16
C THR A 157 -9.73 -38.70 -7.28
N PRO A 158 -8.79 -37.86 -7.76
CA PRO A 158 -7.39 -38.27 -7.86
C PRO A 158 -6.76 -38.57 -6.49
N TYR A 159 -7.07 -37.76 -5.46
CA TYR A 159 -6.57 -38.02 -4.11
C TYR A 159 -7.17 -39.31 -3.53
N ARG A 160 -8.47 -39.55 -3.73
CA ARG A 160 -9.11 -40.81 -3.32
C ARG A 160 -8.49 -42.03 -3.96
N GLN A 161 -8.11 -41.95 -5.24
CA GLN A 161 -7.45 -43.05 -5.93
C GLN A 161 -6.07 -43.34 -5.32
N GLN A 162 -5.28 -42.31 -5.04
CA GLN A 162 -3.98 -42.45 -4.33
C GLN A 162 -4.19 -43.04 -2.94
N THR A 163 -5.15 -42.51 -2.17
CA THR A 163 -5.49 -43.03 -0.84
C THR A 163 -5.92 -44.49 -0.90
N LYS A 164 -6.68 -44.91 -1.93
CA LYS A 164 -7.05 -46.31 -2.13
C LYS A 164 -5.83 -47.19 -2.36
N THR A 165 -4.88 -46.75 -3.18
CA THR A 165 -3.62 -47.46 -3.41
C THR A 165 -2.80 -47.57 -2.11
N VAL A 166 -2.63 -46.48 -1.37
CA VAL A 166 -1.92 -46.48 -0.08
C VAL A 166 -2.61 -47.43 0.93
N ILE A 167 -3.95 -47.46 0.98
CA ILE A 167 -4.69 -48.40 1.82
C ILE A 167 -4.44 -49.84 1.38
N GLN A 168 -4.48 -50.12 0.07
CA GLN A 168 -4.21 -51.46 -0.46
C GLN A 168 -2.80 -51.95 -0.12
N GLU A 169 -1.79 -51.09 -0.26
CA GLU A 169 -0.41 -51.38 0.11
C GLU A 169 -0.26 -51.57 1.63
N SER A 170 -0.93 -50.73 2.43
CA SER A 170 -0.95 -50.84 3.88
C SER A 170 -1.56 -52.17 4.35
N MET A 171 -2.63 -52.64 3.70
CA MET A 171 -3.23 -53.96 3.99
C MET A 171 -2.33 -55.14 3.59
N GLN A 172 -1.38 -54.91 2.69
CA GLN A 172 -0.37 -55.92 2.33
C GLN A 172 0.80 -55.94 3.32
N SER A 173 0.93 -54.91 4.16
CA SER A 173 1.96 -54.85 5.20
C SER A 173 1.80 -56.02 6.20
N PRO A 174 2.87 -56.78 6.49
CA PRO A 174 2.84 -57.86 7.46
C PRO A 174 2.34 -57.43 8.84
N LEU A 175 2.70 -56.21 9.29
CA LEU A 175 2.25 -55.68 10.57
C LEU A 175 0.73 -55.48 10.60
N PHE A 176 0.17 -54.89 9.55
CA PHE A 176 -1.28 -54.68 9.46
C PHE A 176 -2.05 -56.00 9.37
N ARG A 177 -1.50 -57.00 8.66
CA ARG A 177 -2.10 -58.34 8.60
C ARG A 177 -2.09 -59.05 9.95
N LEU A 178 -1.00 -58.94 10.71
CA LEU A 178 -0.91 -59.48 12.06
C LEU A 178 -1.94 -58.82 12.99
N ASP A 179 -2.06 -57.50 12.95
CA ASP A 179 -3.06 -56.78 13.72
C ASP A 179 -4.49 -57.18 13.32
N LEU A 180 -4.76 -57.32 12.03
CA LEU A 180 -6.06 -57.78 11.54
C LEU A 180 -6.37 -59.21 11.99
N MET A 181 -5.39 -60.11 11.97
CA MET A 181 -5.54 -61.48 12.49
C MET A 181 -5.76 -61.49 14.00
N ASN A 182 -5.10 -60.62 14.76
CA ASN A 182 -5.31 -60.48 16.20
C ASN A 182 -6.71 -59.95 16.52
N VAL A 183 -7.21 -58.98 15.76
CA VAL A 183 -8.60 -58.49 15.87
C VAL A 183 -9.59 -59.61 15.53
N MET A 184 -9.37 -60.34 14.44
CA MET A 184 -10.24 -61.48 14.07
C MET A 184 -10.24 -62.57 15.14
N LYS A 185 -9.09 -62.88 15.76
CA LYS A 185 -9.02 -63.82 16.89
C LYS A 185 -9.81 -63.33 18.09
N LYS A 186 -9.68 -62.05 18.47
CA LYS A 186 -10.46 -61.48 19.58
C LYS A 186 -11.96 -61.52 19.30
N VAL A 187 -12.40 -61.13 18.11
CA VAL A 187 -13.83 -61.21 17.74
C VAL A 187 -14.33 -62.65 17.78
N LEU A 188 -13.52 -63.61 17.31
CA LEU A 188 -13.88 -65.03 17.37
C LEU A 188 -13.90 -65.53 18.82
N GLU A 189 -12.99 -65.11 19.69
CA GLU A 189 -13.00 -65.43 21.13
C GLU A 189 -14.21 -64.82 21.84
N GLU A 190 -14.62 -63.59 21.50
CA GLU A 190 -15.81 -62.93 22.04
C GLU A 190 -17.12 -63.55 21.56
N GLU A 191 -17.21 -63.99 20.30
CA GLU A 191 -18.38 -64.66 19.73
C GLU A 191 -18.43 -66.17 20.04
N SER A 192 -17.29 -66.82 20.30
CA SER A 192 -17.20 -68.24 20.69
C SER A 192 -17.31 -68.45 22.20
N GLN A 193 -17.13 -67.41 23.01
CA GLN A 193 -17.61 -67.43 24.39
C GLN A 193 -19.14 -67.42 24.35
N PRO A 194 -19.82 -68.48 24.84
CA PRO A 194 -21.26 -68.44 24.95
C PRO A 194 -21.60 -67.22 25.81
N LYS A 195 -22.45 -66.32 25.31
CA LYS A 195 -23.18 -65.36 26.16
C LYS A 195 -23.76 -66.20 27.29
N GLN A 196 -23.11 -66.14 28.45
CA GLN A 196 -23.52 -66.87 29.62
C GLN A 196 -24.87 -66.30 29.99
N GLN A 197 -25.89 -67.01 29.51
CA GLN A 197 -27.25 -66.90 29.95
C GLN A 197 -27.19 -66.99 31.47
N SER A 198 -27.33 -65.84 32.12
CA SER A 198 -27.61 -65.75 33.55
C SER A 198 -29.02 -66.30 33.77
N SER A 199 -29.16 -67.62 33.65
CA SER A 199 -30.24 -68.40 34.23
C SER A 199 -29.69 -69.00 35.52
N GLU A 200 -29.73 -68.22 36.58
CA GLU A 200 -29.64 -68.72 37.93
C GLU A 200 -31.05 -68.74 38.51
N SER A 201 -31.73 -69.87 38.32
CA SER A 201 -32.93 -70.23 39.06
C SER A 201 -32.47 -71.06 40.26
N GLY A 202 -32.69 -70.56 41.48
CA GLY A 202 -32.22 -71.27 42.67
C GLY A 202 -32.61 -70.74 44.05
N SER A 203 -33.88 -70.38 44.25
CA SER A 203 -34.61 -70.48 45.55
C SER A 203 -34.40 -69.40 46.63
N GLY A 204 -35.52 -68.79 47.04
CA GLY A 204 -35.76 -68.47 48.45
C GLY A 204 -36.37 -67.10 48.78
N SER A 205 -37.70 -67.11 49.02
CA SER A 205 -38.43 -66.26 49.98
C SER A 205 -39.09 -64.95 49.49
N GLY A 206 -40.40 -65.06 49.26
CA GLY A 206 -41.41 -64.31 50.03
C GLY A 206 -41.73 -62.87 49.60
N GLY A 207 -43.00 -62.64 49.22
CA GLY A 207 -43.59 -61.30 49.27
C GLY A 207 -44.70 -61.03 48.27
N GLU A 208 -45.93 -61.28 48.72
CA GLU A 208 -47.20 -60.84 48.14
C GLU A 208 -47.21 -59.45 47.47
N GLY A 209 -47.96 -59.36 46.37
CA GLY A 209 -49.10 -58.44 46.34
C GLY A 209 -49.12 -57.34 45.27
N LYS A 210 -50.23 -57.36 44.50
CA LYS A 210 -50.99 -56.18 43.98
C LYS A 210 -50.52 -55.63 42.62
N SER A 211 -51.18 -55.96 41.50
CA SER A 211 -52.49 -55.50 41.01
C SER A 211 -52.45 -54.18 40.21
N GLY A 212 -52.95 -54.25 38.97
CA GLY A 212 -53.41 -53.12 38.13
C GLY A 212 -52.32 -52.59 37.20
N GLY A 213 -52.47 -52.46 35.88
CA GLY A 213 -53.68 -52.31 35.06
C GLY A 213 -53.58 -51.00 34.26
N SER A 214 -53.81 -51.08 32.95
CA SER A 214 -54.09 -49.97 32.01
C SER A 214 -52.88 -49.10 31.57
N GLN A 215 -52.53 -48.93 30.30
CA GLN A 215 -53.25 -48.57 29.05
C GLN A 215 -52.90 -47.13 28.64
N GLU A 216 -52.61 -47.00 27.34
CA GLU A 216 -52.81 -45.83 26.47
C GLU A 216 -51.76 -44.71 26.34
N THR A 217 -51.39 -44.50 25.05
CA THR A 217 -51.27 -43.24 24.26
C THR A 217 -50.44 -42.08 24.86
N ASN A 218 -49.71 -41.26 24.10
CA ASN A 218 -49.99 -40.67 22.80
C ASN A 218 -48.70 -40.02 22.26
N GLY A 219 -48.65 -39.79 20.95
CA GLY A 219 -47.57 -39.05 20.30
C GLY A 219 -47.61 -37.54 20.56
N ASN A 220 -46.47 -36.88 20.32
CA ASN A 220 -46.35 -35.46 19.97
C ASN A 220 -44.89 -35.23 19.47
N GLN A 221 -44.61 -35.17 18.17
CA GLN A 221 -44.69 -34.01 17.28
C GLN A 221 -44.21 -32.65 17.84
N LYS A 222 -43.24 -32.08 17.10
CA LYS A 222 -42.82 -30.67 16.99
C LYS A 222 -42.10 -29.99 18.16
N LYS A 223 -40.84 -29.65 17.92
CA LYS A 223 -40.49 -28.28 17.53
C LYS A 223 -39.26 -28.26 16.62
#